data_AF-A0A8T4FFQ4-F1
#
_entry.id   AF-A0A8T4FFQ4-F1
#
_cell.length_a   1.000
_cell.length_b   1.000
_cell.length_c   1.000
_cell.angle_alpha   90.00
_cell.angle_beta   90.00
_cell.angle_gamma   90.00
#
_symmetry.space_group_name_H-M   'P 1'
#
loop_
_entity.id
_entity.type
_entity.pdbx_description
1 polymer ?
#
loop_
_entity_poly.entity_id
_entity_poly.type
_entity_poly.pdbx_seq_one_letter_code
_entity_poly.pdbx_strand_id
1 'polypeptide(L)' 'MTRLEDLRCSVCLTLDSLQLDARAGVVECEECGAKARVVVETLDTGWGGR' A
#
# COMPACT_ATOMS: atom_id res chain seq x y z
N MET A 1 -9.82 -2.19 -8.45
CA MET A 1 -9.14 -1.40 -7.40
C MET A 1 -9.82 -1.73 -6.09
N THR A 2 -9.05 -1.91 -5.02
CA THR A 2 -9.54 -2.28 -3.68
C THR A 2 -9.34 -1.10 -2.75
N ARG A 3 -10.39 -0.60 -2.09
CA ARG A 3 -10.26 0.48 -1.09
C ARG A 3 -9.60 -0.08 0.18
N LEU A 4 -8.69 0.70 0.76
CA LEU A 4 -8.03 0.38 2.03
C LEU A 4 -8.69 1.19 3.14
N GLU A 5 -9.16 0.50 4.16
CA GLU A 5 -9.83 1.06 5.33
C GLU A 5 -8.82 1.29 6.46
N ASP A 6 -9.13 2.22 7.36
CA ASP A 6 -8.33 2.62 8.52
C ASP A 6 -6.93 3.18 8.18
N LEU A 7 -6.72 3.60 6.93
CA LEU A 7 -5.47 4.20 6.46
C LEU A 7 -5.64 5.66 6.05
N ARG A 8 -4.62 6.47 6.34
CA ARG A 8 -4.56 7.88 5.93
C ARG A 8 -3.57 8.09 4.79
N CYS A 9 -3.91 8.97 3.86
CA CYS A 9 -2.94 9.47 2.91
C CYS A 9 -1.85 10.27 3.64
N SER A 10 -0.58 9.94 3.45
CA SER A 10 0.54 10.67 4.08
C SER A 10 0.70 12.10 3.54
N VAL A 11 0.08 12.43 2.40
CA VAL A 11 0.17 13.74 1.75
C VAL A 11 -0.95 14.66 2.21
N CYS A 12 -2.21 14.27 2.03
CA CYS A 12 -3.38 15.12 2.36
C CYS A 12 -4.07 14.75 3.67
N LEU A 13 -3.62 13.70 4.36
CA LEU A 13 -4.14 13.22 5.65
C LEU A 13 -5.58 12.70 5.64
N THR A 14 -6.27 12.67 4.48
CA THR A 14 -7.61 12.08 4.38
C THR A 14 -7.58 10.60 4.74
N LEU A 15 -8.56 10.18 5.54
CA LEU A 15 -8.80 8.80 5.98
C LEU A 15 -9.65 8.07 4.93
N ASP A 16 -9.38 6.78 4.71
CA ASP A 16 -10.15 5.87 3.84
C ASP A 16 -10.25 6.31 2.36
N SER A 17 -9.29 7.11 1.90
CA SER A 17 -9.19 7.60 0.52
C SER A 17 -8.20 6.84 -0.35
N LEU A 18 -7.55 5.81 0.20
CA LEU A 18 -6.52 5.03 -0.49
C LEU A 18 -7.13 3.83 -1.23
N GLN A 19 -6.68 3.61 -2.45
CA GLN A 19 -7.04 2.46 -3.27
C GLN A 19 -5.80 1.72 -3.74
N LEU A 20 -5.84 0.38 -3.67
CA LEU A 20 -4.84 -0.52 -4.20
C LEU A 20 -5.22 -0.98 -5.61
N ASP A 21 -4.32 -0.74 -6.56
CA ASP A 21 -4.27 -1.49 -7.82
C ASP A 21 -3.24 -2.62 -7.68
N ALA A 22 -3.74 -3.82 -7.41
CA ALA A 22 -2.90 -5.01 -7.26
C ALA A 22 -2.25 -5.46 -8.58
N ARG A 23 -2.81 -5.11 -9.75
CA ARG A 23 -2.17 -5.41 -11.04
C ARG A 23 -1.00 -4.48 -11.30
N ALA A 24 -1.13 -3.21 -10.93
CA ALA A 24 -0.05 -2.23 -11.08
C ALA A 24 0.96 -2.24 -9.93
N GLY A 25 0.60 -2.81 -8.77
CA GLY A 25 1.39 -2.74 -7.55
C GLY A 25 1.49 -1.31 -7.01
N VAL A 26 0.40 -0.56 -7.08
CA VAL A 26 0.36 0.87 -6.72
C VAL A 26 -0.80 1.14 -5.76
N VAL A 27 -0.55 1.95 -4.74
CA VAL A 27 -1.57 2.58 -3.90
C VAL A 27 -1.74 4.02 -4.37
N GLU A 28 -2.98 4.44 -4.59
CA GLU A 28 -3.36 5.80 -5.03
C GLU A 28 -4.35 6.43 -4.05
N CYS A 29 -4.22 7.74 -3.81
CA CYS A 29 -5.20 8.53 -3.06
C CYS A 29 -6.20 9.17 -4.03
N GLU A 30 -7.50 8.91 -3.84
CA GLU A 30 -8.56 9.46 -4.70
C GLU A 30 -8.71 10.98 -4.56
N GLU A 31 -8.37 11.54 -3.40
CA GLU A 31 -8.57 12.97 -3.12
C GLU A 31 -7.49 13.87 -3.72
N CYS A 32 -6.22 13.46 -3.61
CA CYS A 32 -5.09 14.29 -4.01
C CYS A 32 -4.25 13.70 -5.16
N GLY A 33 -4.59 12.50 -5.63
CA GLY A 33 -3.90 11.82 -6.73
C GLY A 33 -2.49 11.32 -6.41
N ALA A 34 -2.06 11.35 -5.15
CA ALA A 34 -0.75 10.85 -4.74
C ALA A 34 -0.66 9.33 -4.95
N LYS A 35 0.49 8.85 -5.44
CA LYS A 35 0.72 7.42 -5.76
C LYS A 35 1.97 6.91 -5.07
N ALA A 36 1.91 5.68 -4.57
CA ALA A 36 3.04 4.95 -3.99
C ALA A 36 3.14 3.54 -4.58
N ARG A 37 4.35 3.05 -4.84
CA ARG A 37 4.57 1.66 -5.27
C ARG A 37 4.60 0.75 -4.05
N VAL A 38 3.95 -0.41 -4.17
CA VAL A 38 4.06 -1.49 -3.20
C VAL A 38 5.34 -2.27 -3.49
N VAL A 39 6.22 -2.36 -2.49
CA VAL A 39 7.42 -3.20 -2.54
C VAL A 39 7.19 -4.36 -1.58
N VAL A 40 7.20 -5.58 -2.11
CA VAL A 40 7.12 -6.80 -1.30
C VAL A 40 8.51 -7.39 -1.21
N GLU A 41 9.11 -7.30 -0.03
CA GLU A 41 10.37 -7.99 0.26
C GLU A 41 10.06 -9.30 0.98
N THR A 42 10.58 -10.41 0.45
CA THR A 42 10.52 -11.69 1.15
C THR A 42 11.62 -11.68 2.19
N LEU A 43 11.24 -11.57 3.47
CA LEU A 43 12.17 -11.80 4.56
C LEU A 43 12.41 -13.31 4.65
N ASP A 44 13.54 -13.77 4.10
CA ASP A 44 14.07 -15.10 4.35
C ASP A 44 14.44 -15.21 5.83
N THR A 45 13.45 -15.56 6.65
CA THR A 45 13.69 -15.98 8.02
C THR A 45 14.32 -17.37 7.96
N GLY A 46 15.64 -17.41 7.83
CA GLY A 46 16.45 -18.64 7.83
C GLY A 46 16.44 -19.38 9.17
N TRP A 47 15.25 -19.67 9.73
CA TRP A 47 15.07 -20.52 10.89
C TRP A 47 14.95 -21.98 10.42
N GLY A 48 16.06 -22.51 9.93
CA GLY A 48 16.16 -23.85 9.37
C GLY A 48 17.53 -24.47 9.60
N GLY A 49 18.14 -24.23 10.76
CA GLY A 49 19.30 -24.99 11.22
C GLY A 49 18.83 -26.30 11.85
N ARG A 50 18.80 -27.38 11.07
CA ARG A 50 18.96 -28.76 11.56
C ARG A 50 19.74 -29.56 10.53
#